data_AF-A0A767W6S8-F1
#
_entry.id   AF-A0A767W6S8-F1
#
_cell.length_a   1.000
_cell.length_b   1.000
_cell.length_c   1.000
_cell.angle_alpha   90.00
_cell.angle_beta   90.00
_cell.angle_gamma   90.00
#
_symmetry.space_group_name_H-M   'P 1'
#
loop_
_entity.id
_entity.type
_entity.pdbx_description
1 polymer ?
#
loop_
_entity_poly.entity_id
_entity_poly.type
_entity_poly.pdbx_seq_one_letter_code
_entity_poly.pdbx_strand_id
1 'polypeptide(L)'
;MKYDTSELCDIYQEDVNVVEPLFSNFGGRSSFGGQIITVKCFEDNGLLYDLLEQNGRGRVLLVDGGGSVRRALVDAELARLATQNEWEGLVIYGAVRQVDDLEELDIGIQAIAAIPVGAAGEGIGESDVRVNFGGVTFFSGD
;
A
#
# COMPACT_ATOMS: atom_id res chain seq x y z
N MET A 1 -0.77 -14.72 8.50
CA MET A 1 -0.02 -15.83 7.85
C MET A 1 1.39 -15.31 7.57
N LYS A 2 2.43 -16.12 7.71
CA LYS A 2 3.80 -15.69 7.36
C LYS A 2 4.10 -16.13 5.93
N TYR A 3 4.33 -15.18 5.04
CA TYR A 3 4.84 -15.40 3.70
C TYR A 3 6.36 -15.29 3.74
N ASP A 4 7.05 -16.34 3.31
CA ASP A 4 8.50 -16.29 3.08
C ASP A 4 8.74 -15.94 1.61
N THR A 5 9.03 -14.67 1.34
CA THR A 5 9.25 -14.21 -0.04
C THR A 5 10.52 -14.78 -0.66
N SER A 6 11.49 -15.24 0.16
CA SER A 6 12.69 -15.91 -0.36
C SER A 6 12.32 -17.30 -0.90
N GLU A 7 11.52 -18.06 -0.14
CA GLU A 7 11.01 -19.37 -0.57
C GLU A 7 10.15 -19.24 -1.85
N LEU A 8 9.31 -18.21 -1.96
CA LEU A 8 8.54 -17.95 -3.18
C LEU A 8 9.46 -17.69 -4.39
N CYS A 9 10.52 -16.89 -4.22
CA CYS A 9 11.48 -16.64 -5.29
C CYS A 9 12.23 -17.92 -5.69
N ASP A 10 12.59 -18.76 -4.72
CA ASP A 10 13.33 -20.01 -4.98
C ASP A 10 12.48 -21.03 -5.76
N ILE A 11 11.17 -21.13 -5.44
CA ILE A 11 10.24 -22.09 -6.05
C ILE A 11 9.69 -21.60 -7.40
N TYR A 12 9.37 -20.30 -7.51
CA TYR A 12 8.62 -19.72 -8.64
C TYR A 12 9.46 -18.69 -9.42
N GLN A 13 10.70 -19.06 -9.77
CA GLN A 13 11.71 -18.15 -10.31
C GLN A 13 11.27 -17.35 -11.55
N GLU A 14 10.46 -17.94 -12.43
CA GLU A 14 10.00 -17.28 -13.67
C GLU A 14 8.66 -16.55 -13.52
N ASP A 15 7.92 -16.82 -12.42
CA ASP A 15 6.57 -16.31 -12.20
C ASP A 15 6.53 -15.15 -11.17
N VAL A 16 7.62 -14.94 -10.42
CA VAL A 16 7.70 -13.90 -9.38
C VAL A 16 8.42 -12.66 -9.91
N ASN A 17 7.73 -11.52 -9.83
CA ASN A 17 8.34 -10.22 -10.02
C ASN A 17 8.81 -9.65 -8.68
N VAL A 18 10.09 -9.27 -8.58
CA VAL A 18 10.67 -8.69 -7.37
C VAL A 18 10.80 -7.19 -7.52
N VAL A 19 10.07 -6.45 -6.67
CA VAL A 19 10.19 -4.99 -6.60
C VAL A 19 11.51 -4.59 -5.96
N GLU A 20 12.09 -3.47 -6.40
CA GLU A 20 13.26 -2.87 -5.76
C GLU A 20 13.03 -2.66 -4.24
N PRO A 21 14.08 -2.77 -3.41
CA PRO A 21 13.98 -2.69 -1.94
C PRO A 21 13.78 -1.23 -1.46
N LEU A 22 12.62 -0.67 -1.79
CA LEU A 22 12.28 0.75 -1.58
C LEU A 22 11.52 0.99 -0.27
N PHE A 23 10.86 -0.03 0.27
CA PHE A 23 9.86 0.11 1.32
C PHE A 23 10.39 -0.17 2.72
N SER A 24 9.87 0.57 3.69
CA SER A 24 9.93 0.28 5.12
C SER A 24 8.57 -0.19 5.61
N ASN A 25 8.55 -0.99 6.68
CA ASN A 25 7.29 -1.42 7.31
C ASN A 25 6.84 -0.37 8.35
N PHE A 26 5.56 -0.04 8.31
CA PHE A 26 4.89 0.90 9.21
C PHE A 26 3.65 0.29 9.88
N GLY A 27 3.20 -0.90 9.45
CA GLY A 27 2.03 -1.57 10.02
C GLY A 27 2.40 -2.60 11.07
N GLY A 28 1.45 -2.96 11.92
CA GLY A 28 1.64 -4.00 12.95
C GLY A 28 1.86 -5.40 12.38
N ARG A 29 1.49 -5.66 11.11
CA ARG A 29 1.82 -6.92 10.42
C ARG A 29 3.07 -6.78 9.57
N SER A 30 4.10 -7.57 9.89
CA SER A 30 5.35 -7.64 9.12
C SER A 30 5.29 -8.56 7.90
N SER A 31 4.20 -9.30 7.71
CA SER A 31 3.99 -10.20 6.58
C SER A 31 2.50 -10.24 6.23
N PHE A 32 2.19 -10.01 4.96
CA PHE A 32 0.84 -9.95 4.41
C PHE A 32 0.89 -10.23 2.90
N GLY A 33 -0.28 -10.48 2.32
CA GLY A 33 -0.42 -10.79 0.90
C GLY A 33 -1.89 -10.97 0.54
N GLY A 34 -2.22 -10.75 -0.72
CA GLY A 34 -3.59 -10.78 -1.23
C GLY A 34 -3.63 -10.25 -2.65
N GLN A 35 -4.79 -10.33 -3.28
CA GLN A 35 -5.01 -9.82 -4.62
C GLN A 35 -4.85 -8.30 -4.67
N ILE A 36 -4.11 -7.80 -5.65
CA ILE A 36 -3.79 -6.38 -5.76
C ILE A 36 -4.99 -5.59 -6.29
N ILE A 37 -5.25 -4.44 -5.69
CA ILE A 37 -6.04 -3.33 -6.26
C ILE A 37 -5.12 -2.14 -6.44
N THR A 38 -5.01 -1.62 -7.65
CA THR A 38 -4.08 -0.55 -8.01
C THR A 38 -4.73 0.82 -7.98
N VAL A 39 -3.97 1.81 -7.51
CA VAL A 39 -4.34 3.23 -7.52
C VAL A 39 -3.15 4.05 -7.98
N LYS A 40 -3.39 5.04 -8.83
CA LYS A 40 -2.43 6.07 -9.18
C LYS A 40 -2.95 7.43 -8.75
N CYS A 41 -2.21 8.13 -7.93
CA CYS A 41 -2.53 9.49 -7.51
C CYS A 41 -1.24 10.30 -7.32
N PHE A 42 -1.37 11.60 -7.01
CA PHE A 42 -0.21 12.43 -6.70
C PHE A 42 -0.54 13.44 -5.63
N GLU A 43 -0.02 13.21 -4.41
CA GLU A 43 -0.21 14.10 -3.25
C GLU A 43 -1.68 14.36 -2.86
N ASP A 44 -2.57 13.47 -3.28
CA ASP A 44 -4.00 13.45 -2.96
C ASP A 44 -4.39 12.03 -2.54
N ASN A 45 -5.19 11.92 -1.48
CA ASN A 45 -5.65 10.64 -0.95
C ASN A 45 -7.17 10.47 -0.93
N GLY A 46 -7.94 11.39 -1.55
CA GLY A 46 -9.40 11.36 -1.48
C GLY A 46 -9.98 10.05 -2.03
N LEU A 47 -9.45 9.58 -3.17
CA LEU A 47 -9.86 8.32 -3.79
C LEU A 47 -9.56 7.08 -2.91
N LEU A 48 -8.57 7.15 -2.01
CA LEU A 48 -8.22 6.02 -1.15
C LEU A 48 -9.30 5.78 -0.10
N TYR A 49 -9.99 6.81 0.38
CA TYR A 49 -11.11 6.64 1.30
C TYR A 49 -12.22 5.79 0.67
N ASP A 50 -12.68 6.16 -0.52
CA ASP A 50 -13.75 5.44 -1.24
C ASP A 50 -13.40 3.96 -1.51
N LEU A 51 -12.13 3.67 -1.77
CA LEU A 51 -11.66 2.30 -2.00
C LEU A 51 -11.58 1.50 -0.70
N LEU A 52 -11.06 2.11 0.36
CA LEU A 52 -10.85 1.45 1.64
C LEU A 52 -12.15 1.24 2.43
N GLU A 53 -13.24 1.90 2.07
CA GLU A 53 -14.60 1.57 2.53
C GLU A 53 -15.14 0.24 2.00
N GLN A 54 -14.56 -0.30 0.92
CA GLN A 54 -14.97 -1.57 0.33
C GLN A 54 -14.38 -2.76 1.09
N ASN A 55 -14.99 -3.95 0.95
CA ASN A 55 -14.53 -5.18 1.61
C ASN A 55 -13.11 -5.59 1.15
N GLY A 56 -12.09 -5.33 1.95
CA GLY A 56 -10.68 -5.59 1.64
C GLY A 56 -10.21 -7.02 1.86
N ARG A 57 -11.09 -7.95 2.25
CA ARG A 57 -10.68 -9.28 2.65
C ARG A 57 -9.92 -10.00 1.53
N GLY A 58 -8.71 -10.47 1.82
CA GLY A 58 -7.83 -11.10 0.84
C GLY A 58 -7.29 -10.15 -0.22
N ARG A 59 -7.37 -8.83 -0.03
CA ARG A 59 -6.92 -7.80 -0.98
C ARG A 59 -5.84 -6.90 -0.36
N VAL A 60 -4.95 -6.41 -1.23
CA VAL A 60 -3.90 -5.43 -0.90
C VAL A 60 -4.10 -4.20 -1.77
N LEU A 61 -4.12 -3.01 -1.17
CA LEU A 61 -4.18 -1.75 -1.92
C LEU A 61 -2.76 -1.30 -2.28
N LEU A 62 -2.46 -1.23 -3.57
CA LEU A 62 -1.17 -0.79 -4.10
C LEU A 62 -1.30 0.62 -4.69
N VAL A 63 -0.65 1.59 -4.05
CA VAL A 63 -0.77 3.02 -4.40
C VAL A 63 0.53 3.50 -5.04
N ASP A 64 0.46 3.88 -6.32
CA ASP A 64 1.46 4.69 -6.99
C ASP A 64 1.20 6.17 -6.70
N GLY A 65 1.88 6.71 -5.69
CA GLY A 65 1.88 8.13 -5.33
C GLY A 65 2.94 8.96 -6.07
N GLY A 66 3.54 8.41 -7.13
CA GLY A 66 4.68 8.99 -7.83
C GLY A 66 5.98 9.01 -7.02
N GLY A 67 6.03 8.29 -5.89
CA GLY A 67 7.19 8.25 -5.00
C GLY A 67 7.40 9.54 -4.21
N SER A 68 6.40 10.43 -4.17
CA SER A 68 6.53 11.68 -3.41
C SER A 68 6.61 11.41 -1.92
N VAL A 69 7.61 12.01 -1.28
CA VAL A 69 7.79 12.03 0.18
C VAL A 69 7.48 13.40 0.79
N ARG A 70 6.84 14.29 0.02
CA ARG A 70 6.49 15.64 0.48
C ARG A 70 5.17 15.67 1.27
N ARG A 71 4.30 14.68 1.02
CA ARG A 71 2.95 14.58 1.58
C ARG A 71 2.64 13.13 1.91
N ALA A 72 2.06 12.89 3.07
CA ALA A 72 1.62 11.57 3.51
C ALA A 72 0.27 11.23 2.88
N LEU A 73 0.22 10.12 2.13
CA LEU A 73 -1.00 9.59 1.51
C LEU A 73 -1.84 8.78 2.51
N VAL A 74 -1.18 8.09 3.44
CA VAL A 74 -1.86 7.30 4.48
C VAL A 74 -1.54 7.88 5.86
N ASP A 75 -2.59 8.01 6.66
CA ASP A 75 -2.53 8.38 8.06
C ASP A 75 -3.31 7.36 8.91
N ALA A 76 -3.37 7.57 10.22
CA ALA A 76 -3.95 6.62 11.15
C ALA A 76 -5.46 6.44 10.95
N GLU A 77 -6.17 7.45 10.47
CA GLU A 77 -7.61 7.33 10.16
C GLU A 77 -7.82 6.39 8.98
N LEU A 78 -7.10 6.64 7.88
CA LEU A 78 -7.22 5.85 6.67
C LEU A 78 -6.76 4.39 6.90
N ALA A 79 -5.70 4.18 7.68
CA ALA A 79 -5.23 2.85 8.05
C ALA A 79 -6.23 2.10 8.97
N ARG A 80 -6.89 2.81 9.90
CA ARG A 80 -7.96 2.22 10.72
C ARG A 80 -9.16 1.81 9.87
N LEU A 81 -9.55 2.64 8.90
CA LEU A 81 -10.61 2.31 7.93
C LEU A 81 -10.26 1.02 7.15
N ALA A 82 -9.04 0.93 6.63
CA ALA A 82 -8.56 -0.26 5.93
C ALA A 82 -8.65 -1.52 6.81
N THR A 83 -8.21 -1.40 8.07
CA THR A 83 -8.25 -2.51 9.05
C THR A 83 -9.68 -2.94 9.34
N GLN A 84 -10.60 -2.00 9.54
CA GLN A 84 -12.02 -2.27 9.83
C GLN A 84 -12.73 -2.98 8.67
N ASN A 85 -12.34 -2.66 7.44
CA ASN A 85 -12.86 -3.29 6.23
C ASN A 85 -12.05 -4.51 5.78
N GLU A 86 -11.24 -5.10 6.67
CA GLU A 86 -10.54 -6.38 6.46
C GLU A 86 -9.47 -6.37 5.36
N TRP A 87 -8.90 -5.21 5.00
CA TRP A 87 -7.76 -5.16 4.07
C TRP A 87 -6.54 -5.90 4.64
N GLU A 88 -5.86 -6.69 3.81
CA GLU A 88 -4.68 -7.43 4.23
C GLU A 88 -3.45 -6.53 4.39
N GLY A 89 -3.37 -5.50 3.53
CA GLY A 89 -2.33 -4.49 3.63
C GLY A 89 -2.42 -3.36 2.61
N LEU A 90 -1.56 -2.37 2.83
CA LEU A 90 -1.36 -1.18 2.03
C LEU A 90 0.10 -1.12 1.60
N VAL A 91 0.36 -0.95 0.30
CA VAL A 91 1.72 -0.73 -0.23
C VAL A 91 1.73 0.61 -0.96
N ILE A 92 2.48 1.57 -0.42
CA ILE A 92 2.42 2.98 -0.78
C ILE A 92 3.76 3.39 -1.39
N TYR A 93 3.81 3.53 -2.71
CA TYR A 93 4.92 4.21 -3.40
C TYR A 93 4.80 5.73 -3.19
N GLY A 94 5.06 6.14 -1.95
CA GLY A 94 4.91 7.48 -1.40
C GLY A 94 5.19 7.46 0.12
N ALA A 95 4.73 8.49 0.83
CA ALA A 95 4.94 8.60 2.28
C ALA A 95 3.65 8.41 3.12
N VAL A 96 3.85 8.15 4.41
CA VAL A 96 2.79 7.99 5.42
C VAL A 96 3.06 8.89 6.64
N ARG A 97 2.10 8.99 7.58
CA ARG A 97 2.25 9.75 8.82
C ARG A 97 1.62 9.05 10.01
N GLN A 98 1.87 9.58 11.22
CA GLN A 98 1.36 9.03 12.49
C GLN A 98 1.85 7.59 12.72
N VAL A 99 3.16 7.37 12.53
CA VAL A 99 3.77 6.03 12.52
C VAL A 99 3.52 5.23 13.79
N ASP A 100 3.48 5.90 14.96
CA ASP A 100 3.18 5.26 16.25
C ASP A 100 1.76 4.68 16.28
N ASP A 101 0.78 5.34 15.66
CA ASP A 101 -0.57 4.78 15.51
C ASP A 101 -0.60 3.64 14.49
N LEU A 102 0.17 3.75 13.39
CA LEU A 102 0.16 2.76 12.31
C LEU A 102 0.72 1.40 12.77
N GLU A 103 1.76 1.41 13.60
CA GLU A 103 2.41 0.19 14.09
C GLU A 103 1.53 -0.63 15.04
N GLU A 104 0.52 -0.01 15.66
CA GLU A 104 -0.43 -0.68 16.54
C GLU A 104 -1.57 -1.39 15.79
N LEU A 105 -1.75 -1.10 14.49
CA LEU A 105 -2.84 -1.66 13.70
C LEU A 105 -2.50 -3.05 13.15
N ASP A 106 -3.45 -3.97 13.26
CA ASP A 106 -3.33 -5.34 12.73
C ASP A 106 -3.56 -5.38 11.20
N ILE A 107 -2.70 -4.69 10.46
CA ILE A 107 -2.67 -4.60 9.00
C ILE A 107 -1.22 -4.46 8.52
N GLY A 108 -0.92 -4.90 7.31
CA GLY A 108 0.37 -4.64 6.67
C GLY A 108 0.43 -3.22 6.10
N ILE A 109 1.49 -2.46 6.37
CA ILE A 109 1.67 -1.14 5.73
C ILE A 109 3.13 -1.01 5.31
N GLN A 110 3.37 -0.89 4.02
CA GLN A 110 4.69 -0.62 3.46
C GLN A 110 4.69 0.72 2.74
N ALA A 111 5.69 1.56 3.02
CA ALA A 111 5.84 2.86 2.37
C ALA A 111 7.31 3.28 2.25
N ILE A 112 7.59 4.31 1.44
CA ILE A 112 8.97 4.78 1.21
C ILE A 112 9.49 5.55 2.44
N ALA A 113 8.65 6.38 3.05
CA ALA A 113 9.05 7.27 4.13
C ALA A 113 7.89 7.67 5.04
N ALA A 114 8.24 8.24 6.20
CA ALA A 114 7.32 8.99 7.04
C ALA A 114 7.48 10.50 6.81
N ILE A 115 6.39 11.25 6.79
CA ILE A 115 6.38 12.72 6.73
C ILE A 115 5.18 13.26 7.53
N PRO A 116 5.32 14.33 8.35
CA PRO A 116 4.20 14.81 9.17
C PRO A 116 3.09 15.51 8.37
N VAL A 117 3.40 16.00 7.16
CA VAL A 117 2.48 16.80 6.34
C VAL A 117 1.52 15.88 5.58
N GLY A 118 0.22 16.03 5.77
CA GLY A 118 -0.81 15.26 5.05
C GLY A 118 -1.02 15.70 3.60
N ALA A 119 -1.44 14.77 2.75
CA ALA A 119 -1.95 14.98 1.39
C ALA A 119 -3.26 15.79 1.36
N ALA A 120 -3.63 16.26 0.17
CA ALA A 120 -4.97 16.77 -0.08
C ALA A 120 -5.98 15.60 -0.17
N GLY A 121 -7.28 15.91 -0.12
CA GLY A 121 -8.37 14.92 -0.18
C GLY A 121 -9.44 15.31 -1.19
N GLU A 122 -9.02 15.79 -2.37
CA GLU A 122 -9.89 16.26 -3.45
C GLU A 122 -10.42 15.11 -4.33
N GLY A 123 -9.88 13.89 -4.18
CA GLY A 123 -10.29 12.71 -4.95
C GLY A 123 -9.61 12.61 -6.31
N ILE A 124 -8.42 13.21 -6.44
CA ILE A 124 -7.69 13.25 -7.72
C ILE A 124 -6.84 11.99 -7.86
N GLY A 125 -7.19 11.15 -8.83
CA GLY A 125 -6.45 9.94 -9.16
C GLY A 125 -7.27 8.98 -10.00
N GLU A 126 -6.70 7.82 -10.27
CA GLU A 126 -7.33 6.75 -11.03
C GLU A 126 -7.13 5.42 -10.27
N SER A 127 -8.15 4.58 -10.26
CA SER A 127 -8.10 3.22 -9.71
C SER A 127 -8.26 2.20 -10.84
N ASP A 128 -7.84 0.96 -10.60
CA ASP A 128 -7.89 -0.12 -11.59
C ASP A 128 -7.08 0.20 -12.86
N VAL A 129 -5.98 0.94 -12.67
CA VAL A 129 -5.03 1.30 -13.73
C VAL A 129 -3.71 0.60 -13.54
N ARG A 130 -3.01 0.34 -14.64
CA ARG A 130 -1.64 -0.18 -14.60
C ARG A 130 -0.72 0.83 -13.89
N VAL A 131 0.03 0.35 -12.90
CA VAL A 131 1.06 1.15 -12.22
C VAL A 131 2.45 0.53 -12.39
N ASN A 132 3.49 1.35 -12.34
CA ASN A 132 4.86 0.91 -12.58
C ASN A 132 5.84 1.65 -11.67
N PHE A 133 6.56 0.90 -10.83
CA PHE A 133 7.63 1.40 -9.99
C PHE A 133 8.52 0.23 -9.53
N GLY A 134 9.75 0.56 -9.11
CA GLY A 134 10.71 -0.43 -8.58
C GLY A 134 10.96 -1.60 -9.53
N GLY A 135 11.00 -1.35 -10.84
CA GLY A 135 11.23 -2.36 -11.88
C GLY A 135 10.04 -3.26 -12.22
N VAL A 136 8.90 -3.13 -11.53
CA VAL A 136 7.73 -3.99 -11.70
C VAL A 136 6.55 -3.21 -12.28
N THR A 137 5.76 -3.90 -13.10
CA THR A 137 4.44 -3.44 -13.52
C THR A 137 3.39 -4.24 -12.76
N PHE A 138 2.43 -3.55 -12.15
CA PHE A 138 1.35 -4.17 -11.40
C PHE A 138 0.01 -3.92 -12.09
N PHE A 139 -0.84 -4.93 -12.04
CA PHE A 139 -2.22 -4.90 -12.50
C PHE A 139 -3.16 -5.20 -11.34
N SER A 140 -4.36 -4.62 -11.37
CA SER A 140 -5.40 -5.08 -10.45
C SER A 140 -5.76 -6.52 -10.81
N GLY A 141 -5.85 -7.36 -9.79
CA GLY A 141 -6.11 -8.79 -9.95
C GLY A 141 -4.86 -9.68 -9.86
N ASP A 142 -3.66 -9.11 -9.95
CA ASP A 142 -2.38 -9.80 -9.65
C ASP A 142 -2.35 -10.35 -8.22
#